data_AF-A0A2A3T8D2-F1
#
_entry.id   AF-A0A2A3T8D2-F1
#
_cell.length_a   1.000
_cell.length_b   1.000
_cell.length_c   1.000
_cell.angle_alpha   90.00
_cell.angle_beta   90.00
_cell.angle_gamma   90.00
#
_symmetry.space_group_name_H-M   'P 1'
#
loop_
_entity.id
_entity.type
_entity.pdbx_description
1 polymer ?
#
loop_
_entity_poly.entity_id
_entity_poly.type
_entity_poly.pdbx_seq_one_letter_code
_entity_poly.pdbx_strand_id
1 'polypeptide(L)'
;MLTTILVGSSASGKSTHAKTLNHVICSTDKYVEEQANTLGISYDNSFNMSQSTGVFKRFTKYFYDDIEYCIKNNINFVIDRTNLDSEIRRSLILKLRKMAKRYGKKIIIKGVYFVIPENVIWQRLKHRKVLENKSIPSMIIREQIEKYELPTVEEGFDYLIKKP
;
A
#
# COMPACT_ATOMS: atom_id res chain seq x y z
N MET A 1 16.13 -11.21 -3.00
CA MET A 1 14.67 -11.20 -2.71
C MET A 1 13.91 -10.45 -3.79
N LEU A 2 12.64 -10.80 -3.97
CA LEU A 2 11.68 -10.06 -4.80
C LEU A 2 10.74 -9.24 -3.90
N THR A 3 10.63 -7.96 -4.20
CA THR A 3 9.69 -7.04 -3.57
C THR A 3 8.71 -6.53 -4.62
N THR A 4 7.42 -6.52 -4.29
CA THR A 4 6.37 -5.97 -5.14
C THR A 4 5.81 -4.70 -4.54
N ILE A 5 5.76 -3.60 -5.29
CA ILE A 5 5.08 -2.37 -4.90
C ILE A 5 3.78 -2.29 -5.69
N LEU A 6 2.65 -2.21 -4.99
CA LEU A 6 1.34 -2.03 -5.62
C LEU A 6 1.06 -0.54 -5.81
N VAL A 7 0.53 -0.16 -6.98
CA VAL A 7 0.31 1.23 -7.38
C VAL A 7 -1.12 1.39 -7.89
N GLY A 8 -1.93 2.21 -7.23
CA GLY A 8 -3.32 2.42 -7.62
C GLY A 8 -4.20 2.97 -6.50
N SER A 9 -5.31 3.59 -6.88
CA SER A 9 -6.31 4.15 -5.97
C SER A 9 -6.96 3.09 -5.07
N SER A 10 -7.63 3.52 -4.01
CA SER A 10 -8.43 2.62 -3.18
C SER A 10 -9.51 1.93 -4.03
N ALA A 11 -9.85 0.69 -3.66
CA ALA A 11 -10.75 -0.17 -4.43
C ALA A 11 -10.29 -0.56 -5.86
N SER A 12 -9.05 -0.27 -6.26
CA SER A 12 -8.50 -0.73 -7.54
C SER A 12 -8.19 -2.24 -7.59
N GLY A 13 -8.22 -2.95 -6.46
CA GLY A 13 -7.96 -4.40 -6.37
C GLY A 13 -6.55 -4.78 -5.90
N LYS A 14 -5.73 -3.80 -5.48
CA LYS A 14 -4.38 -4.01 -4.92
C LYS A 14 -4.33 -5.10 -3.86
N SER A 15 -5.08 -4.93 -2.76
CA SER A 15 -5.05 -5.88 -1.64
C SER A 15 -5.53 -7.27 -2.02
N THR A 16 -6.48 -7.37 -2.96
CA THR A 16 -6.90 -8.65 -3.54
C THR A 16 -5.75 -9.31 -4.28
N HIS A 17 -5.02 -8.57 -5.12
CA HIS A 17 -3.85 -9.10 -5.80
C HIS A 17 -2.71 -9.43 -4.82
N ALA A 18 -2.49 -8.62 -3.78
CA ALA A 18 -1.46 -8.87 -2.76
C ALA A 18 -1.60 -10.26 -2.14
N LYS A 19 -2.83 -10.65 -1.79
CA LYS A 19 -3.16 -11.97 -1.22
C LYS A 19 -2.83 -13.13 -2.17
N THR A 20 -2.91 -12.92 -3.49
CA THR A 20 -2.56 -13.96 -4.49
C THR A 20 -1.06 -14.22 -4.60
N LEU A 21 -0.20 -13.32 -4.12
CA LEU A 21 1.25 -13.43 -4.29
C LEU A 21 1.93 -14.33 -3.26
N ASN A 22 1.21 -14.80 -2.23
CA ASN A 22 1.74 -15.62 -1.13
C ASN A 22 3.06 -15.07 -0.52
N HIS A 23 3.13 -13.74 -0.41
CA HIS A 23 4.25 -12.99 0.15
C HIS A 23 3.79 -12.25 1.41
N VAL A 24 4.74 -11.83 2.26
CA VAL A 24 4.42 -10.98 3.41
C VAL A 24 3.85 -9.64 2.92
N ILE A 25 2.67 -9.24 3.41
CA ILE A 25 2.05 -7.96 3.05
C ILE A 25 2.43 -6.90 4.09
N CYS A 26 3.23 -5.93 3.66
CA CYS A 26 3.55 -4.73 4.41
C CYS A 26 2.54 -3.63 4.05
N SER A 27 1.70 -3.23 5.00
CA SER A 27 0.71 -2.16 4.83
C SER A 27 0.51 -1.42 6.14
N THR A 28 0.16 -0.14 6.06
CA THR A 28 -0.33 0.62 7.24
C THR A 28 -1.77 0.26 7.58
N ASP A 29 -2.58 -0.13 6.58
CA ASP A 29 -3.99 -0.47 6.77
C ASP A 29 -4.17 -1.61 7.77
N LYS A 30 -3.23 -2.59 7.80
CA LYS A 30 -3.32 -3.72 8.75
C LYS A 30 -3.35 -3.26 10.21
N TYR A 31 -2.58 -2.23 10.56
CA TYR A 31 -2.52 -1.69 11.93
C TYR A 31 -3.74 -0.84 12.26
N VAL A 32 -4.30 -0.16 11.26
CA VAL A 32 -5.57 0.57 11.41
C VAL A 32 -6.72 -0.43 11.61
N GLU A 33 -6.74 -1.52 10.86
CA GLU A 33 -7.73 -2.61 11.01
C GLU A 33 -7.59 -3.32 12.36
N GLU A 34 -6.37 -3.60 12.82
CA GLU A 34 -6.12 -4.17 14.15
C GLU A 34 -6.62 -3.25 15.27
N GLN A 35 -6.36 -1.95 15.17
CA GLN A 35 -6.86 -0.96 16.12
C GLN A 35 -8.40 -0.88 16.09
N ALA A 36 -9.00 -0.86 14.90
CA ALA A 36 -10.46 -0.83 14.73
C ALA A 36 -11.11 -2.04 15.41
N ASN A 37 -10.57 -3.24 15.17
CA ASN A 37 -11.05 -4.48 15.76
C ASN A 37 -10.90 -4.51 17.29
N THR A 38 -9.74 -4.08 17.80
CA THR A 38 -9.45 -4.03 19.24
C THR A 38 -10.41 -3.10 19.98
N LEU A 39 -10.78 -1.98 19.36
CA LEU A 39 -11.66 -0.96 19.96
C LEU A 39 -13.14 -1.15 19.63
N GLY A 40 -13.48 -2.10 18.76
CA GLY A 40 -14.86 -2.31 18.30
C GLY A 40 -15.43 -1.12 17.51
N ILE A 41 -14.59 -0.37 16.78
CA ILE A 41 -15.00 0.80 15.98
C ILE A 41 -14.85 0.54 14.49
N SER A 42 -15.47 1.39 13.65
CA SER A 42 -15.26 1.31 12.20
C SER A 42 -13.82 1.64 11.81
N TYR A 43 -13.39 1.13 10.66
CA TYR A 43 -12.09 1.44 10.06
C TYR A 43 -11.88 2.96 9.96
N ASP A 44 -12.88 3.68 9.45
CA ASP A 44 -12.83 5.13 9.23
C ASP A 44 -12.59 5.88 10.54
N ASN A 45 -13.29 5.47 11.62
CA ASN A 45 -13.12 6.05 12.95
C ASN A 45 -11.71 5.74 13.49
N SER A 46 -11.22 4.52 13.30
CA SER A 46 -9.86 4.14 13.70
C SER A 46 -8.81 4.95 12.94
N PHE A 47 -8.98 5.13 11.63
CA PHE A 47 -8.07 5.91 10.80
C PHE A 47 -8.03 7.36 11.26
N ASN A 48 -9.19 8.00 11.41
CA ASN A 48 -9.30 9.39 11.87
C ASN A 48 -8.72 9.58 13.27
N MET A 49 -9.02 8.67 14.20
CA MET A 49 -8.47 8.67 15.54
C MET A 49 -6.95 8.49 15.52
N SER A 50 -6.43 7.57 14.71
CA SER A 50 -4.98 7.36 14.60
C SER A 50 -4.24 8.59 14.09
N GLN A 51 -4.87 9.38 13.20
CA GLN A 51 -4.31 10.64 12.73
C GLN A 51 -4.37 11.73 13.80
N SER A 52 -5.54 11.93 14.44
CA SER A 52 -5.73 13.00 15.44
C SER A 52 -4.89 12.81 16.70
N THR A 53 -4.66 11.55 17.10
CA THR A 53 -3.84 11.19 18.26
C THR A 53 -2.35 11.04 17.93
N GLY A 54 -1.97 11.16 16.66
CA GLY A 54 -0.58 10.97 16.20
C GLY A 54 -0.09 9.52 16.15
N VAL A 55 -0.93 8.54 16.53
CA VAL A 55 -0.63 7.10 16.51
C VAL A 55 -0.29 6.61 15.08
N PHE A 56 -0.80 7.26 14.03
CA PHE A 56 -0.49 6.89 12.66
C PHE A 56 1.02 6.97 12.34
N LYS A 57 1.78 7.83 13.04
CA LYS A 57 3.26 7.86 12.95
C LYS A 57 3.87 6.55 13.44
N ARG A 58 3.31 5.95 14.49
CA ARG A 58 3.72 4.65 15.02
C ARG A 58 3.38 3.51 14.05
N PHE A 59 2.21 3.55 13.43
CA PHE A 59 1.86 2.58 12.35
C PHE A 59 2.81 2.68 11.17
N THR A 60 3.21 3.90 10.80
CA THR A 60 4.21 4.11 9.75
C THR A 60 5.57 3.54 10.15
N LYS A 61 5.97 3.65 11.43
CA LYS A 61 7.19 3.00 11.93
C LYS A 61 7.08 1.48 11.81
N TYR A 62 6.00 0.89 12.28
CA TYR A 62 5.79 -0.56 12.22
C TYR A 62 5.78 -1.12 10.80
N PHE A 63 5.18 -0.37 9.86
CA PHE A 63 5.26 -0.69 8.44
C PHE A 63 6.71 -0.78 7.93
N TYR A 64 7.61 0.11 8.36
CA TYR A 64 9.02 0.03 7.99
C TYR A 64 9.77 -1.06 8.76
N ASP A 65 9.39 -1.35 10.00
CA ASP A 65 9.96 -2.45 10.79
C ASP A 65 9.64 -3.81 10.11
N ASP A 66 8.42 -4.00 9.57
CA ASP A 66 8.07 -5.19 8.79
C ASP A 66 8.95 -5.34 7.54
N ILE A 67 9.14 -4.24 6.80
CA ILE A 67 9.96 -4.21 5.59
C ILE A 67 11.40 -4.58 5.94
N GLU A 68 11.93 -3.97 6.99
CA GLU A 68 13.29 -4.23 7.45
C GLU A 68 13.48 -5.68 7.90
N TYR A 69 12.49 -6.24 8.62
CA TYR A 69 12.47 -7.66 8.96
C TYR A 69 12.50 -8.54 7.70
N CYS A 70 11.65 -8.26 6.70
CA CYS A 70 11.63 -9.04 5.45
C CYS A 70 12.97 -8.96 4.72
N ILE A 71 13.56 -7.76 4.62
CA ILE A 71 14.85 -7.55 3.98
C ILE A 71 15.96 -8.31 4.72
N LYS A 72 16.06 -8.16 6.03
CA LYS A 72 17.10 -8.81 6.85
C LYS A 72 17.06 -10.34 6.67
N ASN A 73 15.86 -10.91 6.62
CA ASN A 73 15.64 -12.35 6.52
C ASN A 73 15.49 -12.88 5.09
N ASN A 74 15.69 -12.04 4.05
CA ASN A 74 15.55 -12.43 2.64
C ASN A 74 14.17 -13.02 2.28
N ILE A 75 13.12 -12.49 2.91
CA ILE A 75 11.72 -12.86 2.68
C ILE A 75 11.15 -11.98 1.58
N ASN A 76 10.41 -12.58 0.64
CA ASN A 76 9.69 -11.82 -0.38
C ASN A 76 8.47 -11.12 0.24
N PHE A 77 8.25 -9.86 -0.13
CA PHE A 77 7.18 -9.05 0.44
C PHE A 77 6.50 -8.15 -0.60
N VAL A 78 5.31 -7.69 -0.23
CA VAL A 78 4.45 -6.81 -1.01
C VAL A 78 4.18 -5.55 -0.21
N ILE A 79 4.37 -4.39 -0.81
CA ILE A 79 3.97 -3.11 -0.25
C ILE A 79 2.57 -2.78 -0.79
N ASP A 80 1.57 -2.90 0.08
CA ASP A 80 0.17 -2.60 -0.22
C ASP A 80 -0.22 -1.25 0.39
N ARG A 81 0.08 -0.19 -0.36
CA ARG A 81 -0.39 1.18 -0.14
C ARG A 81 -0.81 1.74 -1.50
N THR A 82 -1.32 2.97 -1.53
CA THR A 82 -1.79 3.58 -2.78
C THR A 82 -0.65 3.91 -3.74
N ASN A 83 0.46 4.47 -3.23
CA ASN A 83 1.69 4.78 -3.98
C ASN A 83 1.42 5.56 -5.30
N LEU A 84 0.59 6.60 -5.22
CA LEU A 84 0.01 7.30 -6.39
C LEU A 84 0.97 8.26 -7.08
N ASP A 85 1.86 8.86 -6.30
CA ASP A 85 2.78 9.92 -6.71
C ASP A 85 4.18 9.36 -7.00
N SER A 86 4.79 9.80 -8.11
CA SER A 86 6.10 9.33 -8.58
C SER A 86 7.25 9.69 -7.63
N GLU A 87 7.20 10.84 -6.96
CA GLU A 87 8.23 11.23 -5.99
C GLU A 87 8.18 10.32 -4.75
N ILE A 88 6.98 10.02 -4.26
CA ILE A 88 6.78 9.10 -3.14
C ILE A 88 7.33 7.70 -3.49
N ARG A 89 7.02 7.21 -4.71
CA ARG A 89 7.51 5.92 -5.18
C ARG A 89 9.03 5.90 -5.33
N ARG A 90 9.62 6.92 -5.96
CA ARG A 90 11.09 7.05 -6.07
C ARG A 90 11.77 7.06 -4.70
N SER A 91 11.26 7.84 -3.77
CA SER A 91 11.76 7.91 -2.39
C SER A 91 11.69 6.54 -1.68
N LEU A 92 10.56 5.84 -1.83
CA LEU A 92 10.39 4.49 -1.30
C LEU A 92 11.39 3.51 -1.91
N ILE A 93 11.54 3.48 -3.23
CA ILE A 93 12.49 2.60 -3.94
C ILE A 93 13.92 2.85 -3.48
N LEU A 94 14.34 4.12 -3.39
CA LEU A 94 15.66 4.49 -2.90
C LEU A 94 15.87 4.00 -1.45
N LYS A 95 14.86 4.15 -0.60
CA LYS A 95 14.91 3.68 0.79
C LYS A 95 15.05 2.15 0.86
N LEU A 96 14.28 1.40 0.06
CA LEU A 96 14.37 -0.06 -0.02
C LEU A 96 15.75 -0.53 -0.48
N ARG A 97 16.31 0.09 -1.53
CA ARG A 97 17.66 -0.24 -2.01
C ARG A 97 18.73 0.07 -0.97
N LYS A 98 18.63 1.21 -0.26
CA LYS A 98 19.53 1.54 0.85
C LYS A 98 19.44 0.54 2.01
N MET A 99 18.23 0.13 2.39
CA MET A 99 18.00 -0.89 3.41
C MET A 99 18.60 -2.24 3.00
N ALA A 100 18.33 -2.70 1.78
CA ALA A 100 18.89 -3.94 1.25
C ALA A 100 20.43 -3.91 1.25
N LYS A 101 21.04 -2.80 0.78
CA LYS A 101 22.49 -2.60 0.81
C LYS A 101 23.07 -2.69 2.22
N ARG A 102 22.42 -2.08 3.22
CA ARG A 102 22.84 -2.13 4.63
C ARG A 102 22.96 -3.55 5.17
N TYR A 103 22.07 -4.44 4.75
CA TYR A 103 22.06 -5.85 5.15
C TYR A 103 22.79 -6.79 4.17
N GLY A 104 23.54 -6.24 3.20
CA GLY A 104 24.25 -7.04 2.19
C GLY A 104 23.33 -7.84 1.27
N LYS A 105 22.08 -7.40 1.09
CA LYS A 105 21.08 -8.11 0.28
C LYS A 105 20.94 -7.49 -1.10
N LYS A 106 20.67 -8.35 -2.10
CA LYS A 106 20.18 -7.93 -3.42
C LYS A 106 18.65 -7.93 -3.42
N ILE A 107 18.07 -6.83 -3.89
CA ILE A 107 16.62 -6.62 -4.00
C ILE A 107 16.23 -6.39 -5.45
N ILE A 108 15.19 -7.08 -5.91
CA ILE A 108 14.50 -6.84 -7.17
C ILE A 108 13.16 -6.21 -6.83
N ILE A 109 12.85 -5.05 -7.42
CA ILE A 109 11.67 -4.24 -7.15
C ILE A 109 10.77 -4.26 -8.38
N LYS A 110 9.68 -5.01 -8.27
CA LYS A 110 8.59 -5.08 -9.25
C LYS A 110 7.51 -4.07 -8.91
N GLY A 111 7.12 -3.23 -9.87
CA GLY A 111 5.91 -2.41 -9.76
C GLY A 111 4.72 -3.12 -10.39
N VAL A 112 3.59 -3.19 -9.68
CA VAL A 112 2.32 -3.68 -10.24
C VAL A 112 1.29 -2.57 -10.12
N TYR A 113 0.77 -2.11 -11.24
CA TYR A 113 -0.08 -0.93 -11.29
C TYR A 113 -1.46 -1.23 -11.87
N PHE A 114 -2.47 -0.57 -11.32
CA PHE A 114 -3.88 -0.84 -11.58
C PHE A 114 -4.52 0.38 -12.23
N VAL A 115 -4.89 0.26 -13.50
CA VAL A 115 -5.57 1.32 -14.25
C VAL A 115 -7.03 0.91 -14.40
N ILE A 116 -7.84 1.30 -13.42
CA ILE A 116 -9.24 0.87 -13.30
C ILE A 116 -10.15 2.06 -13.66
N PRO A 117 -11.20 1.86 -14.48
CA PRO A 117 -12.20 2.88 -14.74
C PRO A 117 -12.84 3.40 -13.44
N GLU A 118 -13.05 4.72 -13.37
CA GLU A 118 -13.57 5.38 -12.16
C GLU A 118 -14.94 4.82 -11.73
N ASN A 119 -15.85 4.53 -12.66
CA ASN A 119 -17.14 3.91 -12.37
C ASN A 119 -17.01 2.57 -11.64
N VAL A 120 -15.99 1.76 -11.99
CA VAL A 120 -15.70 0.49 -11.33
C VAL A 120 -15.16 0.71 -9.92
N ILE A 121 -14.33 1.73 -9.70
CA ILE A 121 -13.87 2.13 -8.35
C ILE A 121 -15.06 2.46 -7.46
N TRP A 122 -15.98 3.30 -7.93
CA TRP A 122 -17.18 3.67 -7.17
C TRP A 122 -18.10 2.50 -6.89
N GLN A 123 -18.30 1.60 -7.86
CA GLN A 123 -19.09 0.39 -7.67
C GLN A 123 -18.50 -0.49 -6.56
N ARG A 124 -17.17 -0.71 -6.58
CA ARG A 124 -16.48 -1.51 -5.57
C ARG A 124 -16.55 -0.88 -4.18
N LEU A 125 -16.42 0.44 -4.06
CA LEU A 125 -16.56 1.15 -2.78
C LEU A 125 -17.97 0.98 -2.17
N LYS A 126 -19.03 1.03 -2.99
CA LYS A 126 -20.40 0.76 -2.52
C LYS A 126 -20.51 -0.65 -1.93
N HIS A 127 -19.93 -1.66 -2.58
CA HIS A 127 -19.93 -3.03 -2.07
C HIS A 127 -19.15 -3.15 -0.76
N ARG A 128 -17.97 -2.52 -0.66
CA ARG A 128 -17.14 -2.58 0.56
C ARG A 128 -17.81 -1.93 1.77
N LYS A 129 -18.54 -0.83 1.57
CA LYS A 129 -19.30 -0.21 2.65
C LYS A 129 -20.32 -1.17 3.26
N VAL A 130 -20.99 -1.97 2.42
CA VAL A 130 -22.02 -2.92 2.85
C VAL A 130 -21.41 -4.18 3.45
N LEU A 131 -20.38 -4.74 2.82
CA LEU A 131 -19.83 -6.06 3.18
C LEU A 131 -18.73 -6.01 4.24
N GLU A 132 -17.92 -4.96 4.26
CA GLU A 132 -16.70 -4.86 5.08
C GLU A 132 -16.84 -3.79 6.18
N ASN A 133 -17.94 -3.04 6.22
CA ASN A 133 -18.11 -1.85 7.06
C ASN A 133 -16.94 -0.86 6.94
N LYS A 134 -16.27 -0.85 5.78
CA LYS A 134 -15.12 -0.01 5.45
C LYS A 134 -15.57 1.02 4.44
N SER A 135 -15.59 2.28 4.86
CA SER A 135 -15.96 3.40 4.03
C SER A 135 -14.72 4.27 3.79
N ILE A 136 -14.71 5.00 2.68
CA ILE A 136 -13.66 5.97 2.40
C ILE A 136 -14.38 7.21 1.90
N PRO A 137 -14.12 8.39 2.48
CA PRO A 137 -14.77 9.62 2.02
C PRO A 137 -14.58 9.81 0.52
N SER A 138 -15.65 10.16 -0.18
CA SER A 138 -15.64 10.31 -1.64
C SER A 138 -14.61 11.34 -2.12
N MET A 139 -14.41 12.43 -1.37
CA MET A 139 -13.40 13.45 -1.65
C MET A 139 -11.98 12.85 -1.68
N ILE A 140 -11.65 11.99 -0.71
CA ILE A 140 -10.35 11.29 -0.67
C ILE A 140 -10.17 10.38 -1.89
N ILE A 141 -11.23 9.70 -2.34
CA ILE A 141 -11.17 8.85 -3.54
C ILE A 141 -10.92 9.67 -4.79
N ARG A 142 -11.60 10.81 -4.95
CA ARG A 142 -11.39 11.73 -6.08
C ARG A 142 -9.96 12.25 -6.09
N GLU A 143 -9.45 12.72 -4.96
CA GLU A 143 -8.05 13.13 -4.84
C GLU A 143 -7.07 12.01 -5.21
N GLN A 144 -7.36 10.76 -4.83
CA GLN A 144 -6.52 9.63 -5.20
C GLN A 144 -6.52 9.33 -6.69
N ILE A 145 -7.66 9.53 -7.37
CA ILE A 145 -7.77 9.35 -8.83
C ILE A 145 -7.03 10.48 -9.54
N GLU A 146 -7.20 11.73 -9.10
CA GLU A 146 -6.54 12.91 -9.67
C GLU A 146 -5.02 12.87 -9.50
N LYS A 147 -4.53 12.45 -8.33
CA LYS A 147 -3.08 12.32 -8.03
C LYS A 147 -2.44 11.08 -8.66
N TYR A 148 -3.18 10.25 -9.38
CA TYR A 148 -2.66 8.98 -9.86
C TYR A 148 -1.73 9.16 -11.06
N GLU A 149 -0.42 9.06 -10.82
CA GLU A 149 0.59 9.06 -11.85
C GLU A 149 0.98 7.62 -12.22
N LEU A 150 1.04 7.34 -13.53
CA LEU A 150 1.49 6.04 -14.02
C LEU A 150 2.95 5.80 -13.62
N PRO A 151 3.30 4.62 -13.08
CA PRO A 151 4.67 4.36 -12.71
C PRO A 151 5.56 4.16 -13.93
N THR A 152 6.81 4.60 -13.82
CA THR A 152 7.81 4.46 -14.88
C THR A 152 9.10 3.83 -14.36
N VAL A 153 9.94 3.29 -15.25
CA VAL A 153 11.19 2.62 -14.85
C VAL A 153 12.25 3.61 -14.33
N GLU A 154 12.16 4.89 -14.72
CA GLU A 154 13.03 6.00 -14.30
C GLU A 154 12.90 6.33 -12.79
N GLU A 155 11.83 5.87 -12.16
CA GLU A 155 11.65 5.90 -10.71
C GLU A 155 12.55 4.90 -9.98
N GLY A 156 13.12 3.93 -10.71
CA GLY A 156 14.05 2.91 -10.21
C GLY A 156 13.43 1.52 -10.00
N PHE A 157 12.26 1.26 -10.59
CA PHE A 157 11.70 -0.10 -10.70
C PHE A 157 12.58 -0.97 -11.61
N ASP A 158 12.75 -2.24 -11.27
CA ASP A 158 13.46 -3.17 -12.15
C ASP A 158 12.55 -3.63 -13.31
N TYR A 159 11.24 -3.72 -13.07
CA TYR A 159 10.23 -3.92 -14.12
C TYR A 159 8.82 -3.57 -13.62
N LEU A 160 7.91 -3.34 -14.56
CA LEU A 160 6.53 -2.93 -14.33
C LEU A 160 5.53 -3.91 -14.96
N ILE A 161 4.41 -4.14 -14.29
CA ILE A 161 3.30 -4.96 -14.79
C ILE A 161 1.99 -4.19 -14.63
N LYS A 162 1.26 -4.02 -15.73
CA LYS A 162 -0.12 -3.52 -15.70
C LYS A 162 -1.06 -4.64 -15.27
N LYS A 163 -1.96 -4.37 -14.34
CA LYS A 163 -3.09 -5.23 -14.02
C LYS A 163 -4.40 -4.59 -14.49
N PRO A 164 -5.29 -5.38 -15.13
CA PRO A 164 -6.62 -4.95 -15.52
C PRO A 164 -7.57 -4.83 -14.32
#